data_AF-A0A816R1U1-F1
#
_entry.id   AF-A0A816R1U1-F1
#
_cell.length_a   1.000
_cell.length_b   1.000
_cell.length_c   1.000
_cell.angle_alpha   90.00
_cell.angle_beta   90.00
_cell.angle_gamma   90.00
#
_symmetry.space_group_name_H-M   'P 1'
#
loop_
_entity.id
_entity.type
_entity.pdbx_description
1 polymer ?
#
loop_
_entity_poly.entity_id
_entity_poly.type
_entity_poly.pdbx_seq_one_letter_code
_entity_poly.pdbx_strand_id
1 'polypeptide(L)'
;FSCDDCSFGIDKRCATLPKTTQHWYDEHLIFLCYNKNKRGGEYWCDICEEQIDTMIWFYTCDSCCVTFHTECVLGDFSRFMPGRIVTCINWRIKAMQTSPGFLPRCYICHTRRAVPFVLNLCNPQNNPTLSVFTLTIGLVITAFFFIYEATSSRKNCVASRFELATAAVASVFLGFGSLFLLLASGVYV
;
A
#
# COMPACT_ATOMS: atom_id res chain seq x y z
N PHE A 1 -11.33 -14.60 21.71
CA PHE A 1 -11.84 -15.89 21.21
C PHE A 1 -11.47 -16.92 22.25
N SER A 2 -12.43 -17.64 22.82
CA SER A 2 -12.20 -18.73 23.75
C SER A 2 -12.68 -20.03 23.11
N CYS A 3 -11.93 -21.11 23.30
CA CYS A 3 -12.35 -22.45 22.97
C CYS A 3 -12.70 -23.16 24.29
N ASP A 4 -13.97 -23.52 24.43
CA ASP A 4 -14.50 -24.15 25.66
C ASP A 4 -13.94 -25.57 25.86
N ASP A 5 -13.67 -26.30 24.77
CA ASP A 5 -13.10 -27.65 24.82
C ASP A 5 -11.63 -27.66 25.27
N CYS A 6 -10.88 -26.60 24.96
CA CYS A 6 -9.43 -26.54 25.15
C CYS A 6 -8.99 -25.62 26.30
N SER A 7 -9.93 -24.96 27.01
CA SER A 7 -9.63 -23.91 28.01
C SER A 7 -8.65 -22.84 27.50
N PHE A 8 -8.62 -22.60 26.17
CA PHE A 8 -7.69 -21.68 25.53
C PHE A 8 -8.43 -20.39 25.18
N GLY A 9 -8.00 -19.29 25.78
CA GLY A 9 -8.50 -17.95 25.51
C GLY A 9 -7.43 -17.09 24.85
N ILE A 10 -7.72 -16.52 23.69
CA ILE A 10 -6.90 -15.48 23.07
C ILE A 10 -7.65 -14.15 23.06
N ASP A 11 -6.97 -13.12 23.57
CA ASP A 11 -7.43 -11.74 23.47
C ASP A 11 -7.63 -11.34 22.00
N LYS A 12 -8.70 -10.61 21.72
CA LYS A 12 -8.99 -10.11 20.37
C LYS A 12 -7.81 -9.31 19.79
N ARG A 13 -7.08 -8.59 20.65
CA ARG A 13 -5.87 -7.83 20.31
C ARG A 13 -4.74 -8.74 19.82
N CYS A 14 -4.48 -9.82 20.55
CA CYS A 14 -3.45 -10.80 20.19
C CYS A 14 -3.83 -11.57 18.93
N ALA A 15 -5.12 -11.87 18.74
CA ALA A 15 -5.62 -12.55 17.54
C ALA A 15 -5.54 -11.70 16.26
N THR A 16 -5.44 -10.37 16.39
CA THR A 16 -5.30 -9.45 15.24
C THR A 16 -3.84 -9.15 14.89
N LEU A 17 -2.87 -9.66 15.64
CA LEU A 17 -1.46 -9.41 15.34
C LEU A 17 -1.06 -10.09 14.02
N PRO A 18 -0.32 -9.41 13.13
CA PRO A 18 0.19 -10.04 11.92
C PRO A 18 1.21 -11.12 12.30
N LYS A 19 1.06 -12.31 11.70
CA LYS A 19 1.97 -13.44 11.95
C LYS A 19 3.41 -13.12 11.52
N THR A 20 3.55 -12.38 10.44
CA THR A 20 4.81 -11.97 9.83
C THR A 20 4.72 -10.51 9.45
N THR A 21 5.77 -9.76 9.69
CA THR A 21 5.86 -8.34 9.36
C THR A 21 7.30 -8.01 8.97
N GLN A 22 7.52 -6.94 8.23
CA GLN A 22 8.86 -6.48 7.86
C GLN A 22 9.29 -5.35 8.79
N HIS A 23 10.55 -5.37 9.19
CA HIS A 23 11.14 -4.26 9.94
C HIS A 23 11.43 -3.10 8.97
N TRP A 24 11.21 -1.85 9.38
CA TRP A 24 11.30 -0.70 8.46
C TRP A 24 12.74 -0.33 8.06
N TYR A 25 13.74 -0.84 8.77
CA TYR A 25 15.16 -0.67 8.45
C TYR A 25 15.83 -1.90 7.84
N ASP A 26 15.21 -3.08 7.94
CA ASP A 26 15.85 -4.34 7.55
C ASP A 26 14.96 -5.09 6.54
N GLU A 27 15.60 -5.75 5.58
CA GLU A 27 14.89 -6.53 4.57
C GLU A 27 14.31 -7.82 5.14
N HIS A 28 14.83 -8.29 6.28
CA HIS A 28 14.37 -9.52 6.90
C HIS A 28 12.96 -9.41 7.49
N LEU A 29 12.19 -10.49 7.29
CA LEU A 29 10.89 -10.65 7.93
C LEU A 29 11.09 -11.00 9.40
N ILE A 30 10.31 -10.33 10.25
CA ILE A 30 10.18 -10.65 11.66
C ILE A 30 8.91 -11.47 11.89
N PHE A 31 9.03 -12.49 12.72
CA PHE A 31 8.01 -13.49 12.99
C PHE A 31 7.46 -13.32 14.39
N LEU A 32 6.14 -13.43 14.51
CA LEU A 32 5.46 -13.39 15.79
C LEU A 32 5.69 -14.71 16.53
N CYS A 33 6.25 -14.62 17.74
CA CYS A 33 6.55 -15.74 18.61
C CYS A 33 5.80 -15.63 19.94
N TYR A 34 5.46 -16.78 20.52
CA TYR A 34 4.86 -16.91 21.84
C TYR A 34 5.58 -18.01 22.61
N ASN A 35 5.91 -17.74 23.88
CA ASN A 35 6.43 -18.73 24.82
C ASN A 35 7.61 -19.56 24.27
N LYS A 36 8.68 -18.88 23.81
CA LYS A 36 9.97 -19.58 23.59
C LYS A 36 10.54 -19.93 24.97
N ASN A 37 10.80 -21.21 25.19
CA ASN A 37 11.32 -21.76 26.45
C ASN A 37 12.43 -20.89 27.06
N LYS A 38 12.33 -20.58 28.36
CA LYS A 38 13.32 -19.82 29.18
C LYS A 38 14.75 -20.40 29.21
N ARG A 39 15.05 -21.44 28.44
CA ARG A 39 16.41 -22.03 28.33
C ARG A 39 17.39 -21.14 27.56
N GLY A 40 16.92 -20.08 26.90
CA GLY A 40 17.70 -19.24 25.98
C GLY A 40 18.19 -17.88 26.50
N GLY A 41 18.02 -17.55 27.79
CA GLY A 41 18.40 -16.25 28.34
C GLY A 41 17.26 -15.21 28.29
N GLU A 42 17.54 -14.03 28.83
CA GLU A 42 16.61 -12.89 28.83
C GLU A 42 16.61 -12.24 27.43
N TYR A 43 15.43 -12.05 26.86
CA TYR A 43 15.28 -11.32 25.60
C TYR A 43 15.16 -9.83 25.88
N TRP A 44 15.75 -9.02 25.01
CA TRP A 44 15.75 -7.56 25.10
C TRP A 44 15.22 -6.99 23.79
N CYS A 45 14.46 -5.91 23.88
CA CYS A 45 13.93 -5.22 22.71
C CYS A 45 14.98 -4.28 22.14
N ASP A 46 15.35 -4.46 20.88
CA ASP A 46 16.38 -3.64 20.23
C ASP A 46 15.91 -2.19 19.92
N ILE A 47 14.62 -1.91 20.11
CA ILE A 47 14.03 -0.57 19.88
C ILE A 47 14.00 0.27 21.15
N CYS A 48 13.50 -0.29 22.26
CA CYS A 48 13.37 0.44 23.53
C CYS A 48 14.44 0.04 24.56
N GLU A 49 15.28 -0.94 24.25
CA GLU A 49 16.33 -1.47 25.13
C GLU A 49 15.79 -2.04 26.46
N GLU A 50 14.50 -2.40 26.51
CA GLU A 50 13.87 -2.99 27.70
C GLU A 50 13.69 -4.51 27.56
N GLN A 51 13.59 -5.19 28.71
CA GLN A 51 13.41 -6.63 28.79
C GLN A 51 12.06 -7.05 28.20
N ILE A 52 12.04 -8.16 27.46
CA ILE A 52 10.84 -8.74 26.89
C ILE A 52 10.30 -9.84 27.81
N ASP A 53 9.05 -9.70 28.21
CA ASP A 53 8.33 -10.79 28.89
C ASP A 53 7.99 -11.90 27.89
N THR A 54 8.59 -13.07 28.07
CA THR A 54 8.35 -14.26 27.24
C THR A 54 6.95 -14.86 27.37
N MET A 55 6.17 -14.42 28.38
CA MET A 55 4.78 -14.81 28.57
C MET A 55 3.80 -14.06 27.66
N ILE A 56 4.26 -12.99 27.00
CA ILE A 56 3.49 -12.25 25.99
C ILE A 56 4.05 -12.50 24.58
N TRP A 57 3.24 -12.18 23.57
CA TRP A 57 3.68 -12.31 22.17
C TRP A 57 4.72 -11.23 21.84
N PHE A 58 5.79 -11.60 21.15
CA PHE A 58 6.87 -10.71 20.71
C PHE A 58 7.34 -11.05 19.30
N TYR A 59 8.01 -10.13 18.62
CA TYR A 59 8.58 -10.36 17.30
C TYR A 59 10.05 -10.73 17.39
N THR A 60 10.50 -11.60 16.48
CA THR A 60 11.91 -11.98 16.37
C THR A 60 12.32 -12.16 14.92
N CYS A 61 13.55 -11.80 14.61
CA CYS A 61 14.20 -12.13 13.33
C CYS A 61 15.22 -13.24 13.60
N ASP A 62 15.04 -14.41 13.00
CA ASP A 62 15.99 -15.51 13.14
C ASP A 62 17.31 -15.22 12.38
N SER A 63 17.27 -14.40 11.32
CA SER A 63 18.47 -14.03 10.53
C SER A 63 19.36 -13.03 11.25
N CYS A 64 18.76 -12.04 11.91
CA CYS A 64 19.49 -10.97 12.62
C CYS A 64 19.64 -11.24 14.12
N CYS A 65 19.04 -12.31 14.63
CA CYS A 65 19.03 -12.66 16.05
C CYS A 65 18.50 -11.55 16.98
N VAL A 66 17.61 -10.69 16.46
CA VAL A 66 17.00 -9.57 17.21
C VAL A 66 15.59 -9.90 17.66
N THR A 67 15.18 -9.26 18.74
CA THR A 67 13.83 -9.38 19.33
C THR A 67 13.23 -8.00 19.59
N PHE A 68 11.90 -7.92 19.50
CA PHE A 68 11.16 -6.68 19.64
C PHE A 68 9.84 -6.89 20.36
N HIS A 69 9.42 -5.93 21.19
CA HIS A 69 8.04 -5.91 21.69
C HIS A 69 7.06 -5.72 20.53
N THR A 70 5.87 -6.31 20.65
CA THR A 70 4.79 -6.15 19.66
C THR A 70 4.38 -4.68 19.51
N GLU A 71 4.37 -3.92 20.60
CA GLU A 71 4.06 -2.48 20.59
C GLU A 71 5.17 -1.63 19.97
N CYS A 72 6.45 -1.97 20.15
CA CYS A 72 7.54 -1.25 19.50
C CYS A 72 7.52 -1.42 17.97
N VAL A 73 7.13 -2.60 17.49
CA VAL A 73 7.03 -2.88 16.05
C VAL A 73 5.76 -2.26 15.44
N LEU A 74 4.62 -2.40 16.11
CA LEU A 74 3.33 -2.01 15.53
C LEU A 74 2.89 -0.60 15.89
N GLY A 75 3.39 -0.05 16.99
CA GLY A 75 2.96 1.22 17.58
C GLY A 75 1.44 1.28 17.83
N ASP A 76 0.90 2.49 17.65
CA ASP A 76 -0.54 2.77 17.75
C ASP A 76 -1.39 2.03 16.70
N PHE A 77 -0.75 1.53 15.63
CA PHE A 77 -1.41 0.77 14.57
C PHE A 77 -1.61 -0.70 14.91
N SER A 78 -1.21 -1.17 16.11
CA SER A 78 -1.53 -2.51 16.61
C SER A 78 -3.02 -2.89 16.52
N ARG A 79 -3.92 -1.89 16.46
CA ARG A 79 -5.38 -2.06 16.30
C ARG A 79 -5.84 -2.23 14.85
N PHE A 80 -4.99 -1.91 13.88
CA PHE A 80 -5.29 -1.98 12.45
C PHE A 80 -4.52 -3.12 11.83
N MET A 81 -5.22 -4.19 11.47
CA MET A 81 -4.59 -5.27 10.70
C MET A 81 -4.11 -4.74 9.35
N PRO A 82 -2.83 -4.93 8.98
CA PRO A 82 -2.37 -4.60 7.64
C PRO A 82 -3.20 -5.36 6.60
N GLY A 83 -3.57 -4.66 5.52
CA GLY A 83 -4.44 -5.18 4.46
C GLY A 83 -5.94 -5.10 4.75
N ARG A 84 -6.37 -4.88 6.00
CA ARG A 84 -7.79 -4.71 6.34
C ARG A 84 -8.26 -3.31 5.92
N ILE A 85 -9.42 -3.26 5.26
CA ILE A 85 -10.07 -2.00 4.89
C ILE A 85 -11.06 -1.65 5.99
N VAL A 86 -10.90 -0.46 6.57
CA VAL A 86 -11.81 0.10 7.57
C VAL A 86 -12.57 1.25 6.93
N THR A 87 -13.90 1.24 7.02
CA THR A 87 -14.77 2.29 6.50
C THR A 87 -15.10 3.29 7.60
N CYS A 88 -14.69 4.54 7.45
CA CYS A 88 -15.02 5.64 8.37
C CYS A 88 -15.64 6.80 7.60
N ILE A 89 -16.88 7.20 7.94
CA ILE A 89 -17.49 8.48 7.50
C ILE A 89 -17.26 8.76 6.00
N ASN A 90 -17.58 7.76 5.14
CA ASN A 90 -17.40 7.74 3.68
C ASN A 90 -15.99 7.46 3.12
N TRP A 91 -14.97 7.31 3.96
CA TRP A 91 -13.61 6.96 3.52
C TRP A 91 -13.32 5.48 3.72
N ARG A 92 -12.63 4.84 2.76
CA ARG A 92 -12.07 3.49 2.91
C ARG A 92 -10.59 3.62 3.24
N ILE A 93 -10.22 3.36 4.48
CA ILE A 93 -8.83 3.41 4.94
C ILE A 93 -8.23 2.02 4.85
N LYS A 94 -7.11 1.86 4.17
CA LYS A 94 -6.34 0.61 4.12
C LYS A 94 -4.98 0.84 4.76
N ALA A 95 -4.71 0.14 5.86
CA ALA A 95 -3.37 0.10 6.44
C ALA A 95 -2.47 -0.77 5.56
N MET A 96 -1.37 -0.20 5.08
CA MET A 96 -0.38 -0.89 4.27
C MET A 96 0.94 -0.97 5.04
N GLN A 97 1.58 -2.13 4.97
CA GLN A 97 2.94 -2.29 5.42
C GLN A 97 3.87 -1.51 4.50
N THR A 98 4.84 -0.80 5.09
CA THR A 98 5.88 -0.11 4.33
C THR A 98 6.99 -1.07 3.92
N SER A 99 7.62 -0.77 2.78
CA SER A 99 8.84 -1.45 2.37
C SER A 99 10.07 -0.82 3.06
N PRO A 100 11.17 -1.58 3.26
CA PRO A 100 12.42 -1.06 3.78
C PRO A 100 12.91 0.10 2.90
N GLY A 101 13.43 1.15 3.54
CA GLY A 101 13.89 2.34 2.83
C GLY A 101 12.79 3.22 2.24
N PHE A 102 11.50 2.89 2.42
CA PHE A 102 10.42 3.82 2.11
C PHE A 102 10.28 4.85 3.23
N LEU A 103 10.69 6.10 2.96
CA LEU A 103 10.53 7.22 3.89
C LEU A 103 9.40 8.16 3.42
N PRO A 104 8.15 7.90 3.82
CA PRO A 104 7.05 8.81 3.53
C PRO A 104 7.29 10.16 4.20
N ARG A 105 6.82 11.23 3.55
CA ARG A 105 6.80 12.57 4.14
C ARG A 105 5.60 12.64 5.09
N CYS A 106 5.86 12.93 6.36
CA CYS A 106 4.80 13.19 7.33
C CYS A 106 4.02 14.45 6.92
N TYR A 107 2.68 14.38 6.90
CA TYR A 107 1.84 15.52 6.57
C TYR A 107 1.91 16.64 7.62
N ILE A 108 2.08 16.27 8.90
CA ILE A 108 2.06 17.21 10.03
C ILE A 108 3.39 17.96 10.17
N CYS A 109 4.51 17.22 10.22
CA CYS A 109 5.82 17.81 10.49
C CYS A 109 6.71 17.95 9.25
N HIS A 110 6.24 17.53 8.07
CA HIS A 110 6.96 17.58 6.79
C HIS A 110 8.31 16.84 6.73
N THR A 111 8.70 16.12 7.79
CA THR A 111 9.92 15.30 7.81
C THR A 111 9.70 13.93 7.14
N ARG A 112 10.76 13.37 6.58
CA ARG A 112 10.79 12.00 6.05
C ARG A 112 11.27 11.06 7.15
N ARG A 113 10.46 10.08 7.53
CA ARG A 113 10.80 9.08 8.56
C ARG A 113 10.36 7.70 8.12
N ALA A 114 11.14 6.69 8.47
CA ALA A 114 10.72 5.30 8.34
C ALA A 114 9.60 5.04 9.36
N VAL A 115 8.51 4.41 8.91
CA VAL A 115 7.36 4.05 9.74
C VAL A 115 6.92 2.65 9.36
N PRO A 116 6.38 1.83 10.28
CA PRO A 116 5.98 0.45 9.98
C PRO A 116 4.73 0.35 9.08
N PHE A 117 3.83 1.34 9.17
CA PHE A 117 2.57 1.35 8.43
C PHE A 117 2.27 2.73 7.85
N VAL A 118 1.62 2.72 6.68
CA VAL A 118 1.05 3.90 6.04
C VAL A 118 -0.44 3.67 5.80
N LEU A 119 -1.24 4.69 6.07
CA LEU A 119 -2.67 4.67 5.81
C LEU A 119 -2.95 5.18 4.40
N ASN A 120 -3.49 4.31 3.55
CA ASN A 120 -3.99 4.70 2.25
C ASN A 120 -5.49 5.06 2.34
N LEU A 121 -5.86 6.28 1.94
CA LEU A 121 -7.21 6.80 1.95
C LEU A 121 -7.86 6.57 0.57
N CYS A 122 -8.56 5.45 0.40
CA CYS A 122 -9.33 5.17 -0.80
C CYS A 122 -10.67 5.92 -0.73
N ASN A 123 -10.83 6.95 -1.57
CA ASN A 123 -12.12 7.62 -1.75
C ASN A 123 -13.02 6.75 -2.65
N PRO A 124 -14.22 6.32 -2.21
CA PRO A 124 -15.17 5.59 -3.07
C PRO A 124 -15.64 6.38 -4.30
N GLN A 125 -15.44 7.71 -4.30
CA GLN A 125 -15.87 8.60 -5.38
C GLN A 125 -14.91 8.63 -6.57
N ASN A 126 -13.67 8.14 -6.40
CA ASN A 126 -12.76 7.87 -7.52
C ASN A 126 -13.16 6.55 -8.18
N ASN A 127 -14.32 6.55 -8.81
CA ASN A 127 -14.80 5.41 -9.57
C ASN A 127 -13.94 5.31 -10.85
N PRO A 128 -13.22 4.19 -11.09
CA PRO A 128 -12.38 4.04 -12.29
C PRO A 128 -13.18 4.06 -13.60
N THR A 129 -14.51 4.18 -13.53
CA THR A 129 -15.37 4.33 -14.70
C THR A 129 -14.95 5.53 -15.55
N LEU A 130 -14.69 6.70 -14.96
CA LEU A 130 -14.32 7.89 -15.74
C LEU A 130 -12.95 7.74 -16.44
N SER A 131 -11.97 7.10 -15.78
CA SER A 131 -10.68 6.81 -16.42
C SER A 131 -10.82 5.80 -17.56
N VAL A 132 -11.62 4.75 -17.35
CA VAL A 132 -11.92 3.77 -18.40
C VAL A 132 -12.63 4.42 -19.58
N PHE A 133 -13.65 5.27 -19.35
CA PHE A 133 -14.35 5.98 -20.42
C PHE A 133 -13.43 6.94 -21.20
N THR A 134 -12.56 7.68 -20.52
CA THR A 134 -11.63 8.61 -21.19
C THR A 134 -10.53 7.89 -21.96
N LEU A 135 -10.00 6.78 -21.43
CA LEU A 135 -9.03 5.94 -22.13
C LEU A 135 -9.62 5.22 -23.34
N THR A 136 -10.85 4.69 -23.25
CA THR A 136 -11.50 4.03 -24.39
C THR A 136 -11.75 5.00 -25.53
N ILE A 137 -12.24 6.21 -25.23
CA ILE A 137 -12.40 7.27 -26.24
C ILE A 137 -11.04 7.63 -26.87
N GLY A 138 -10.00 7.83 -26.06
CA GLY A 138 -8.65 8.12 -26.54
C GLY A 138 -8.11 7.05 -27.49
N LEU A 139 -8.23 5.77 -27.11
CA LEU A 139 -7.78 4.63 -27.93
C LEU A 139 -8.55 4.51 -29.25
N VAL A 140 -9.87 4.75 -29.24
CA VAL A 140 -10.69 4.71 -30.45
C VAL A 140 -10.26 5.81 -31.43
N ILE A 141 -10.05 7.04 -30.95
CA ILE A 141 -9.58 8.16 -31.78
C ILE A 141 -8.20 7.85 -32.38
N THR A 142 -7.28 7.31 -31.58
CA THR A 142 -5.96 6.88 -32.05
C THR A 142 -6.05 5.77 -33.11
N ALA A 143 -6.93 4.78 -32.93
CA ALA A 143 -7.14 3.71 -33.90
C ALA A 143 -7.68 4.25 -35.23
N PHE A 144 -8.67 5.16 -35.20
CA PHE A 144 -9.20 5.82 -36.40
C PHE A 144 -8.13 6.63 -37.14
N PHE A 145 -7.25 7.32 -36.40
CA PHE A 145 -6.13 8.05 -37.00
C PHE A 145 -5.18 7.11 -37.77
N PHE A 146 -4.76 5.99 -37.19
CA PHE A 146 -3.91 5.02 -37.88
C PHE A 146 -4.59 4.38 -39.10
N ILE A 147 -5.89 4.09 -39.03
CA ILE A 147 -6.67 3.59 -40.16
C ILE A 147 -6.71 4.63 -41.28
N TYR A 148 -6.96 5.91 -40.94
CA TYR A 148 -6.98 7.00 -41.91
C TYR A 148 -5.62 7.20 -42.58
N GLU A 149 -4.53 7.23 -41.82
CA GLU A 149 -3.17 7.35 -42.34
C GLU A 149 -2.81 6.19 -43.28
N ALA A 150 -3.18 4.96 -42.91
CA ALA A 150 -2.92 3.77 -43.72
C ALA A 150 -3.75 3.71 -45.01
N THR A 151 -4.90 4.37 -45.06
CA THR A 151 -5.82 4.36 -46.21
C THR A 151 -5.75 5.63 -47.07
N SER A 152 -5.18 6.72 -46.55
CA SER A 152 -5.08 8.01 -47.23
C SER A 152 -3.90 8.04 -48.21
N SER A 153 -4.21 8.11 -49.51
CA SER A 153 -3.20 8.33 -50.55
C SER A 153 -2.79 9.81 -50.56
N ARG A 154 -1.53 10.07 -50.20
CA ARG A 154 -0.84 11.38 -50.25
C ARG A 154 -1.35 12.29 -51.37
N LYS A 155 -2.15 13.31 -51.03
CA LYS A 155 -2.33 14.62 -51.71
C LYS A 155 -3.48 15.41 -51.05
N ASN A 156 -3.17 16.35 -50.14
CA ASN A 156 -3.82 17.68 -49.95
C ASN A 156 -3.37 18.37 -48.64
N CYS A 157 -3.09 19.69 -48.68
CA CYS A 157 -2.61 20.51 -47.55
C CYS A 157 -3.67 20.73 -46.43
N VAL A 158 -4.94 20.45 -46.72
CA VAL A 158 -6.05 20.50 -45.75
C VAL A 158 -6.07 19.26 -44.85
N ALA A 159 -5.59 18.11 -45.34
CA ALA A 159 -5.52 16.86 -44.59
C ALA A 159 -4.49 16.96 -43.44
N SER A 160 -3.33 17.59 -43.66
CA SER A 160 -2.29 17.74 -42.63
C SER A 160 -2.72 18.59 -41.43
N ARG A 161 -3.58 19.59 -41.62
CA ARG A 161 -4.14 20.38 -40.51
C ARG A 161 -5.17 19.59 -39.70
N PHE A 162 -5.95 18.73 -40.35
CA PHE A 162 -6.91 17.86 -39.69
C PHE A 162 -6.20 16.73 -38.91
N GLU A 163 -5.14 16.15 -39.48
CA GLU A 163 -4.26 15.17 -38.82
C GLU A 163 -3.68 15.72 -37.52
N LEU A 164 -3.11 16.93 -37.53
CA LEU A 164 -2.55 17.56 -36.32
C LEU A 164 -3.61 17.79 -35.23
N ALA A 165 -4.83 18.20 -35.62
CA ALA A 165 -5.93 18.41 -34.68
C ALA A 165 -6.40 17.09 -34.04
N THR A 166 -6.55 16.02 -34.83
CA THR A 166 -6.97 14.70 -34.30
C THR A 166 -5.93 14.08 -33.38
N ALA A 167 -4.64 14.21 -33.71
CA ALA A 167 -3.53 13.76 -32.87
C ALA A 167 -3.47 14.54 -31.54
N ALA A 168 -3.69 15.86 -31.57
CA ALA A 168 -3.75 16.69 -30.36
C ALA A 168 -4.94 16.34 -29.47
N VAL A 169 -6.10 16.05 -30.04
CA VAL A 169 -7.27 15.62 -29.27
C VAL A 169 -7.01 14.25 -28.62
N ALA A 170 -6.47 13.29 -29.36
CA ALA A 170 -6.15 11.96 -28.84
C ALA A 170 -5.15 12.02 -27.66
N SER A 171 -4.11 12.84 -27.75
CA SER A 171 -3.11 12.98 -26.69
C SER A 171 -3.68 13.59 -25.40
N VAL A 172 -4.63 14.53 -25.51
CA VAL A 172 -5.34 15.11 -24.36
C VAL A 172 -6.18 14.05 -23.65
N PHE A 173 -6.95 13.25 -24.40
CA PHE A 173 -7.80 12.21 -23.81
C PHE A 173 -6.99 11.08 -23.16
N LEU A 174 -5.90 10.64 -23.81
CA LEU A 174 -5.00 9.62 -23.25
C LEU A 174 -4.24 10.16 -22.01
N GLY A 175 -3.78 11.41 -22.05
CA GLY A 175 -3.09 12.06 -20.94
C GLY A 175 -4.01 12.21 -19.72
N PHE A 176 -5.23 12.72 -19.92
CA PHE A 176 -6.21 12.87 -18.85
C PHE A 176 -6.69 11.51 -18.32
N GLY A 177 -6.94 10.54 -19.20
CA GLY A 177 -7.31 9.18 -18.79
C GLY A 177 -6.23 8.48 -17.95
N SER A 178 -4.95 8.68 -18.29
CA SER A 178 -3.81 8.17 -17.51
C SER A 178 -3.70 8.84 -16.14
N LEU A 179 -3.87 10.16 -16.05
CA LEU A 179 -3.88 10.90 -14.78
C LEU A 179 -4.97 10.36 -13.84
N PHE A 180 -6.20 10.19 -14.35
CA PHE A 180 -7.30 9.64 -13.54
C PHE A 180 -7.07 8.19 -13.13
N LEU A 181 -6.37 7.39 -13.96
CA LEU A 181 -5.98 6.02 -13.61
C LEU A 181 -4.94 6.01 -12.47
N LEU A 182 -3.94 6.90 -12.52
CA LEU A 182 -2.95 7.04 -11.44
C LEU A 182 -3.62 7.46 -10.12
N LEU A 183 -4.51 8.46 -10.16
CA LEU A 183 -5.29 8.89 -9.01
C LEU A 183 -6.21 7.79 -8.45
N ALA A 184 -6.80 6.97 -9.33
CA ALA A 184 -7.63 5.82 -8.92
C ALA A 184 -6.79 4.69 -8.30
N SER A 185 -5.55 4.49 -8.77
CA SER A 185 -4.61 3.51 -8.20
C SER A 185 -3.99 3.94 -6.86
N GLY A 186 -4.22 5.19 -6.44
CA GLY A 186 -3.64 5.76 -5.22
C GLY A 186 -2.17 6.15 -5.37
N VAL A 187 -1.65 6.21 -6.60
CA VAL A 187 -0.36 6.80 -6.91
C VAL A 187 -0.58 8.30 -7.13
N TYR A 188 -0.41 9.07 -6.06
CA TYR A 188 -0.52 10.52 -6.11
C TYR A 188 0.78 11.09 -6.68
N VAL A 189 0.71 11.65 -7.90
CA VAL A 189 1.78 12.43 -8.56
C VAL A 189 1.81 13.86 -8.02
#